data_AF-A0A949FM51-F1
#
_entry.id   AF-A0A949FM51-F1
#
_cell.length_a   1.000
_cell.length_b   1.000
_cell.length_c   1.000
_cell.angle_alpha   90.00
_cell.angle_beta   90.00
_cell.angle_gamma   90.00
#
_symmetry.space_group_name_H-M   'P 1'
#
loop_
_entity.id
_entity.type
_entity.pdbx_description
1 polymer ?
#
loop_
_entity_poly.entity_id
_entity_poly.type
_entity_poly.pdbx_seq_one_letter_code
_entity_poly.pdbx_strand_id
1 'polypeptide(L)' 'SRFAVKKGAKVKQGDVIGYIGSTGLSTGPHLHYEMVKNNVKINPLKEVLPPGEAIKEENQARFFAEIKKRQEELGA' A
#
# COMPACT_ATOMS: atom_id res chain seq x y z
N SER A 1 -19.30 9.10 -1.97
CA SER A 1 -17.86 8.76 -2.02
C SER A 1 -17.09 10.05 -1.87
N ARG A 2 -15.87 10.01 -1.34
CA ARG A 2 -15.03 11.21 -1.17
C ARG A 2 -13.56 10.85 -1.37
N PHE A 3 -12.80 11.69 -2.06
CA PHE A 3 -11.36 11.54 -2.22
C PHE A 3 -10.61 12.09 -1.00
N ALA A 4 -9.60 11.36 -0.53
CA ALA A 4 -8.68 11.81 0.53
C ALA A 4 -7.31 12.27 -0.01
N VAL A 5 -7.07 12.09 -1.31
CA VAL A 5 -5.82 12.42 -2.00
C VAL A 5 -6.06 13.28 -3.24
N LYS A 6 -4.98 13.87 -3.77
CA LYS A 6 -4.98 14.70 -4.98
C LYS A 6 -4.11 14.09 -6.08
N LYS A 7 -4.34 14.50 -7.34
CA LYS A 7 -3.53 14.08 -8.49
C LYS A 7 -2.04 14.36 -8.24
N GLY A 8 -1.19 13.37 -8.50
CA GLY A 8 0.26 13.45 -8.29
C GLY A 8 0.73 13.14 -6.86
N ALA A 9 -0.18 12.84 -5.92
CA ALA A 9 0.22 12.38 -4.58
C ALA A 9 0.90 11.01 -4.67
N LYS A 10 2.06 10.87 -4.00
CA LYS A 10 2.68 9.56 -3.73
C LYS A 10 1.97 8.94 -2.53
N VAL A 11 1.65 7.66 -2.61
CA VAL A 11 0.95 6.91 -1.55
C VAL A 11 1.73 5.63 -1.22
N LYS A 12 1.63 5.17 0.02
CA LYS A 12 2.18 3.90 0.50
C LYS A 12 1.05 2.88 0.67
N GLN A 13 1.42 1.60 0.71
CA GLN A 13 0.46 0.56 1.03
C GLN A 13 -0.12 0.79 2.43
N GLY A 14 -1.46 0.76 2.53
CA GLY A 14 -2.19 1.03 3.77
C GLY A 14 -2.67 2.46 3.95
N ASP A 15 -2.22 3.41 3.10
CA ASP A 15 -2.70 4.79 3.17
C ASP A 15 -4.18 4.89 2.80
N VAL A 16 -4.93 5.74 3.53
CA VAL A 16 -6.32 6.06 3.20
C VAL A 16 -6.37 7.00 2.01
N ILE A 17 -6.85 6.50 0.87
CA ILE A 17 -6.96 7.28 -0.37
C ILE A 17 -8.38 7.80 -0.67
N GLY A 18 -9.40 7.30 0.02
CA GLY A 18 -10.77 7.73 -0.16
C GLY A 18 -11.77 6.97 0.69
N TYR A 19 -13.04 7.33 0.53
CA TYR A 19 -14.17 6.81 1.30
C TYR A 19 -15.27 6.31 0.37
N ILE A 20 -15.91 5.19 0.75
CA ILE A 20 -16.96 4.52 -0.02
C ILE A 20 -18.16 5.44 -0.32
N GLY A 21 -18.97 5.04 -1.28
CA GLY A 21 -20.25 5.68 -1.58
C GLY A 21 -21.01 4.90 -2.64
N SER A 22 -21.97 5.56 -3.28
CA SER A 22 -22.80 4.96 -4.34
C SER A 22 -22.93 5.89 -5.55
N THR A 23 -21.86 6.60 -5.90
CA THR A 23 -21.81 7.50 -7.06
C THR A 23 -21.70 6.73 -8.37
N GLY A 24 -22.38 7.17 -9.43
CA GLY A 24 -22.39 6.50 -10.73
C GLY A 24 -23.47 5.42 -10.84
N LEU A 25 -23.29 4.46 -11.74
CA LEU A 25 -24.18 3.31 -11.86
C LEU A 25 -23.90 2.33 -10.71
N SER A 26 -24.76 2.36 -9.70
CA SER A 26 -24.60 1.54 -8.50
C SER A 26 -25.96 1.19 -7.91
N THR A 27 -26.10 -0.04 -7.40
CA THR A 27 -27.30 -0.51 -6.70
C THR A 27 -27.27 -0.19 -5.20
N GLY A 28 -26.12 0.19 -4.64
CA GLY A 28 -25.97 0.56 -3.22
C GLY A 28 -24.51 0.86 -2.84
N PRO A 29 -24.22 1.28 -1.59
CA PRO A 29 -22.87 1.68 -1.19
C PRO A 29 -21.87 0.52 -1.17
N HIS A 30 -20.85 0.57 -2.03
CA HIS A 30 -19.78 -0.43 -2.08
C HIS A 30 -18.48 0.15 -2.68
N LEU A 31 -17.41 -0.64 -2.70
CA LEU A 31 -16.15 -0.34 -3.36
C LEU A 31 -15.97 -1.24 -4.59
N HIS A 32 -15.85 -0.64 -5.76
CA HIS A 32 -15.41 -1.34 -6.97
C HIS A 32 -13.89 -1.25 -7.09
N TYR A 33 -13.20 -2.37 -6.83
CA TYR A 33 -11.74 -2.45 -6.89
C TYR A 33 -11.29 -3.20 -8.14
N GLU A 34 -10.43 -2.57 -8.94
CA GLU A 34 -9.85 -3.15 -10.15
C GLU A 34 -8.33 -3.15 -10.07
N MET A 35 -7.70 -4.18 -10.63
CA MET A 35 -6.24 -4.23 -10.82
C MET A 35 -5.92 -4.38 -12.30
N VAL A 36 -4.96 -3.58 -12.76
CA VAL A 36 -4.51 -3.56 -14.16
C VAL A 36 -3.00 -3.82 -14.17
N LYS A 37 -2.58 -4.84 -14.92
CA LYS A 37 -1.17 -5.18 -15.13
C LYS A 37 -0.94 -5.31 -16.62
N ASN A 38 0.08 -4.62 -17.13
CA ASN A 38 0.40 -4.60 -18.57
C ASN A 38 -0.84 -4.29 -19.44
N ASN A 39 -1.62 -3.29 -19.03
CA ASN A 39 -2.86 -2.86 -19.69
C ASN A 39 -4.01 -3.90 -19.73
N VAL A 40 -3.91 -5.00 -18.98
CA VAL A 40 -4.95 -6.03 -18.88
C VAL A 40 -5.57 -6.01 -17.49
N LYS A 41 -6.91 -6.04 -17.43
CA LYS A 41 -7.65 -6.22 -16.17
C LYS A 41 -7.45 -7.64 -15.67
N ILE A 42 -6.99 -7.79 -14.44
CA ILE A 42 -6.73 -9.08 -13.80
C ILE A 42 -7.58 -9.23 -12.54
N ASN A 43 -7.80 -10.48 -12.12
CA ASN A 43 -8.53 -10.76 -10.89
C ASN A 43 -7.60 -10.48 -9.69
N PRO A 44 -7.90 -9.47 -8.85
CA PRO A 44 -6.99 -9.08 -7.77
C PRO A 44 -6.79 -10.17 -6.71
N LEU A 45 -7.76 -11.07 -6.54
CA LEU A 45 -7.71 -12.15 -5.54
C LEU A 45 -6.84 -13.34 -5.97
N LYS A 46 -6.51 -13.43 -7.26
CA LYS A 46 -5.71 -14.55 -7.81
C LYS A 46 -4.24 -14.19 -8.00
N GLU A 47 -3.89 -12.93 -7.79
CA GLU A 47 -2.54 -12.45 -8.04
C GLU A 47 -1.68 -12.59 -6.80
N VAL A 48 -0.51 -13.21 -7.00
CA VAL A 48 0.50 -13.34 -5.96
C VAL A 48 1.23 -12.01 -5.87
N LEU A 49 1.00 -11.29 -4.77
CA LEU A 49 1.80 -10.13 -4.38
C LEU A 49 2.85 -10.65 -3.40
N PRO A 50 4.08 -10.98 -3.86
CA PRO A 50 5.10 -11.50 -2.96
C PRO A 50 5.39 -10.43 -1.90
N PRO A 51 5.20 -10.72 -0.61
CA PRO A 51 5.74 -9.87 0.43
C PRO A 51 7.27 -9.87 0.32
N GLY A 52 7.91 -8.80 0.78
CA GLY A 52 9.36 -8.84 0.97
C GLY A 52 9.74 -9.97 1.92
N GLU A 53 10.90 -10.59 1.70
CA GLU A 53 11.42 -11.58 2.64
C GLU A 53 11.58 -10.96 4.03
N ALA A 54 11.02 -11.62 5.04
CA ALA A 54 11.17 -11.17 6.42
C ALA A 54 12.63 -11.32 6.86
N ILE A 55 13.10 -10.38 7.68
CA ILE A 55 14.42 -10.47 8.28
C ILE A 55 14.41 -11.66 9.25
N LYS A 56 15.33 -12.62 9.04
CA LYS A 56 15.53 -13.75 9.96
C LYS A 56 15.69 -13.26 11.39
N GLU A 57 15.09 -13.93 12.36
CA GLU A 57 15.08 -13.51 13.77
C GLU A 57 16.49 -13.22 14.32
N GLU A 58 17.44 -14.09 14.00
CA GLU A 58 18.87 -13.95 14.36
C GLU A 58 19.49 -12.61 13.91
N ASN A 59 18.99 -12.03 12.82
CA ASN A 59 19.50 -10.80 12.23
C ASN A 59 18.70 -9.55 12.64
N GLN A 60 17.51 -9.71 13.24
CA GLN A 60 16.63 -8.59 13.57
C GLN A 60 17.28 -7.63 14.58
N ALA A 61 17.86 -8.16 15.66
CA ALA A 61 18.48 -7.32 16.70
C ALA A 61 19.61 -6.45 16.16
N ARG A 62 20.52 -7.04 15.36
CA ARG A 62 21.61 -6.30 14.70
C ARG A 62 21.07 -5.30 13.69
N PHE A 63 20.09 -5.70 12.88
CA PHE A 63 19.51 -4.83 11.86
C PHE A 63 18.88 -3.59 12.48
N PHE A 64 18.03 -3.73 13.50
CA PHE A 64 17.39 -2.59 14.14
C PHE A 64 18.38 -1.70 14.90
N ALA A 65 19.43 -2.26 15.51
CA ALA A 65 20.50 -1.49 16.12
C ALA A 65 21.26 -0.64 15.10
N GLU A 66 21.60 -1.21 13.93
CA GLU A 66 22.28 -0.51 12.84
C GLU A 66 21.38 0.57 12.22
N ILE A 67 20.08 0.30 12.04
CA ILE A 67 19.11 1.29 11.55
C ILE A 67 19.04 2.48 12.51
N LYS A 68 18.94 2.23 13.82
CA LYS A 68 18.89 3.29 14.82
C LYS A 68 20.13 4.17 14.78
N LYS A 69 21.31 3.54 14.75
CA LYS A 69 22.60 4.24 14.64
C LYS A 69 22.66 5.12 13.39
N ARG A 70 22.31 4.59 12.22
CA ARG A 70 22.33 5.34 10.96
C ARG A 70 21.31 6.49 10.93
N GLN A 71 20.14 6.32 11.55
CA GLN A 71 19.15 7.38 11.66
C GLN A 71 19.67 8.55 12.51
N GLU A 72 20.36 8.26 13.61
CA GLU A 72 21.01 9.26 14.46
C GLU A 72 22.15 9.99 13.71
N GLU A 73 22.98 9.26 12.96
CA GLU A 73 24.08 9.83 12.16
C GLU A 73 23.60 10.71 11.00
N LEU A 74 22.46 10.37 10.39
CA LEU A 74 21.88 11.12 9.28
C LEU A 74 21.06 12.33 9.72
N GLY A 75 20.97 12.61 11.03
CA GLY A 75 20.32 13.79 11.58
C GLY A 75 18.83 13.88 11.21
N ALA A 76 18.11 12.76 11.30
CA ALA A 76 16.66 12.72 11.17
C ALA A 76 15.96 13.17 12.47
#